data_AF-A0A843GIF1-F1
#
_entry.id   AF-A0A843GIF1-F1
#
_cell.length_a   1.000
_cell.length_b   1.000
_cell.length_c   1.000
_cell.angle_alpha   90.00
_cell.angle_beta   90.00
_cell.angle_gamma   90.00
#
_symmetry.space_group_name_H-M   'P 1'
#
loop_
_entity.id
_entity.type
_entity.pdbx_description
1 polymer ?
#
loop_
_entity_poly.entity_id
_entity_poly.type
_entity_poly.pdbx_seq_one_letter_code
_entity_poly.pdbx_strand_id
1 'polypeptide(L)'
;VYNYQPLFLQVVSHVYTYKLSIFLFIYGLFSIFGTWLGGKLIAKKDKATLIIFQLVCGGVFVLLYLFANYLIPVIILILIFGVLDGMGYNLIQYIEASVIPDSPELANGIFLSILNGGIALGIDIGGFLVDGFGIMSIFIAGALFLLIAFIMMVYVIKIMKIPLKYS
;
A
#
# COMPACT_ATOMS: atom_id res chain seq x y z
N VAL A 1 -1.27 3.91 7.03
CA VAL A 1 -1.67 5.02 6.15
C VAL A 1 -3.15 4.95 5.78
N TYR A 2 -3.62 3.87 5.12
CA TYR A 2 -5.02 3.72 4.67
C TYR A 2 -6.09 4.12 5.72
N ASN A 3 -6.07 3.51 6.91
CA ASN A 3 -7.07 3.78 7.97
C ASN A 3 -7.10 5.24 8.45
N TYR A 4 -5.99 5.98 8.30
CA TYR A 4 -5.86 7.36 8.75
C TYR A 4 -6.08 8.37 7.61
N GLN A 5 -6.28 7.91 6.37
CA GLN A 5 -6.48 8.77 5.21
C GLN A 5 -7.72 9.69 5.33
N PRO A 6 -8.89 9.21 5.80
CA PRO A 6 -10.04 10.10 6.00
C PRO A 6 -9.74 11.19 7.03
N LEU A 7 -9.09 10.82 8.14
CA LEU A 7 -8.70 11.77 9.20
C LEU A 7 -7.69 12.80 8.68
N PHE A 8 -6.70 12.37 7.91
CA PHE A 8 -5.75 13.26 7.25
C PHE A 8 -6.44 14.27 6.32
N LEU A 9 -7.35 13.81 5.46
CA LEU A 9 -8.12 14.66 4.55
C LEU A 9 -8.97 15.70 5.30
N GLN A 10 -9.54 15.31 6.44
CA GLN A 10 -10.32 16.22 7.29
C GLN A 10 -9.45 17.23 8.02
N VAL A 11 -8.36 16.80 8.66
CA VAL A 11 -7.55 17.64 9.53
C VAL A 11 -6.62 18.57 8.75
N VAL A 12 -6.02 18.06 7.66
CA VAL A 12 -4.97 18.78 6.94
C VAL A 12 -5.48 19.39 5.63
N SER A 13 -6.33 18.68 4.90
CA SER A 13 -6.88 19.15 3.62
C SER A 13 -8.25 19.81 3.74
N HIS A 14 -8.82 19.85 4.94
CA HIS A 14 -10.13 20.45 5.23
C HIS A 14 -11.28 19.92 4.34
N VAL A 15 -11.23 18.62 4.01
CA VAL A 15 -12.25 17.93 3.23
C VAL A 15 -13.22 17.20 4.17
N TYR A 16 -14.48 17.63 4.19
CA TYR A 16 -15.50 17.13 5.11
C TYR A 16 -16.77 16.63 4.41
N THR A 17 -17.61 15.93 5.17
CA THR A 17 -19.00 15.55 4.82
C THR A 17 -19.08 14.85 3.46
N TYR A 18 -19.98 15.29 2.57
CA TYR A 18 -20.24 14.63 1.29
C TYR A 18 -19.03 14.67 0.34
N LYS A 19 -18.17 15.70 0.44
CA LYS A 19 -16.95 15.80 -0.36
C LYS A 19 -16.00 14.66 -0.03
N LEU A 20 -15.83 14.34 1.25
CA LEU A 20 -15.01 13.22 1.70
C LEU A 20 -15.54 11.89 1.13
N SER A 21 -16.87 11.66 1.18
CA SER A 21 -17.48 10.46 0.60
C SER A 21 -17.24 10.35 -0.91
N ILE A 22 -17.37 11.46 -1.65
CA ILE A 22 -17.07 11.49 -3.09
C ILE A 22 -15.59 11.18 -3.34
N PHE A 23 -14.68 11.75 -2.55
CA PHE A 23 -13.25 11.46 -2.69
C PHE A 23 -12.93 9.99 -2.43
N LEU A 24 -13.48 9.40 -1.37
CA LEU A 24 -13.28 7.98 -1.05
C LEU A 24 -13.92 7.06 -2.10
N PHE A 25 -15.04 7.47 -2.70
CA PHE A 25 -15.65 6.76 -3.82
C PHE A 25 -14.74 6.77 -5.05
N ILE A 26 -14.22 7.94 -5.45
CA ILE A 26 -13.29 8.05 -6.58
C ILE A 26 -11.99 7.29 -6.30
N TYR A 27 -11.47 7.37 -5.07
CA TYR A 27 -10.33 6.56 -4.63
C TYR A 27 -10.60 5.05 -4.85
N GLY A 28 -11.80 4.58 -4.49
CA GLY A 28 -12.23 3.20 -4.76
C GLY A 28 -12.22 2.83 -6.24
N LEU A 29 -12.67 3.73 -7.13
CA LEU A 29 -12.60 3.50 -8.58
C LEU A 29 -11.14 3.38 -9.07
N PHE A 30 -10.25 4.23 -8.55
CA PHE A 30 -8.82 4.17 -8.87
C PHE A 30 -8.18 2.88 -8.33
N SER A 31 -8.62 2.39 -7.18
CA SER A 31 -8.19 1.10 -6.65
C SER A 31 -8.63 -0.07 -7.53
N ILE A 32 -9.88 -0.09 -8.00
CA ILE A 32 -10.33 -1.10 -8.98
C ILE A 32 -9.47 -1.07 -10.25
N PHE A 33 -9.18 0.12 -10.76
CA PHE A 33 -8.28 0.29 -11.91
C PHE A 33 -6.86 -0.21 -11.61
N GLY A 34 -6.36 0.05 -10.41
CA GLY A 34 -5.09 -0.44 -9.89
C GLY A 34 -4.98 -1.95 -9.90
N THR A 35 -6.02 -2.66 -9.44
CA THR A 35 -6.05 -4.13 -9.47
C THR A 35 -5.86 -4.68 -10.88
N TRP A 36 -6.57 -4.12 -11.87
CA TRP A 36 -6.42 -4.50 -13.28
C TRP A 36 -5.02 -4.20 -13.82
N LEU A 37 -4.49 -3.00 -13.52
CA LEU A 37 -3.16 -2.58 -13.96
C LEU A 37 -2.06 -3.48 -13.36
N GLY A 38 -2.19 -3.81 -12.07
CA GLY A 38 -1.29 -4.72 -11.35
C GLY A 38 -1.21 -6.08 -12.04
N GLY A 39 -2.36 -6.70 -12.32
CA GLY A 39 -2.40 -8.01 -13.00
C GLY A 39 -1.72 -7.97 -14.38
N LYS A 40 -1.95 -6.90 -15.15
CA LYS A 40 -1.33 -6.72 -16.47
C LYS A 40 0.19 -6.54 -16.40
N LEU A 41 0.70 -5.82 -15.40
CA LEU A 41 2.13 -5.55 -15.24
C LEU A 41 2.88 -6.77 -14.69
N ILE A 42 2.31 -7.45 -13.70
CA ILE A 42 2.87 -8.69 -13.14
C ILE A 42 3.00 -9.77 -14.21
N ALA A 43 1.96 -9.96 -15.03
CA ALA A 43 1.97 -10.95 -16.10
C ALA A 43 3.07 -10.71 -17.15
N LYS A 44 3.57 -9.48 -17.27
CA LYS A 44 4.66 -9.13 -18.18
C LYS A 44 6.04 -9.18 -17.52
N LYS A 45 6.17 -8.61 -16.32
CA LYS A 45 7.43 -8.45 -15.57
C LYS A 45 7.17 -8.40 -14.08
N ASP A 46 7.01 -9.55 -13.44
CA ASP A 46 6.73 -9.70 -12.01
C ASP A 46 7.73 -8.93 -11.09
N LYS A 47 9.02 -9.22 -11.17
CA LYS A 47 10.10 -8.62 -10.34
C LYS A 47 10.14 -7.11 -10.47
N ALA A 48 10.12 -6.62 -11.70
CA ALA A 48 10.20 -5.19 -11.97
C ALA A 48 8.96 -4.47 -11.43
N THR A 49 7.78 -5.08 -11.58
CA THR A 49 6.52 -4.50 -11.09
C THR A 49 6.54 -4.36 -9.57
N LEU A 50 6.99 -5.39 -8.85
CA LEU A 50 7.08 -5.34 -7.39
C LEU A 50 8.06 -4.27 -6.89
N ILE A 51 9.24 -4.17 -7.50
CA ILE A 51 10.24 -3.14 -7.15
C ILE A 51 9.70 -1.73 -7.42
N ILE A 52 9.14 -1.51 -8.62
CA ILE A 52 8.60 -0.21 -9.02
C ILE A 52 7.44 0.18 -8.10
N PHE A 53 6.53 -0.76 -7.81
CA PHE A 53 5.40 -0.54 -6.90
C PHE A 53 5.87 0.00 -5.55
N GLN A 54 6.86 -0.67 -4.95
CA GLN A 54 7.37 -0.29 -3.63
C GLN A 54 8.01 1.11 -3.64
N LEU A 55 8.81 1.41 -4.67
CA LEU A 55 9.48 2.71 -4.82
C LEU A 55 8.48 3.84 -5.04
N VAL A 56 7.49 3.63 -5.92
CA VAL A 56 6.46 4.63 -6.22
C VAL A 56 5.58 4.86 -5.00
N CYS A 57 5.18 3.81 -4.27
CA CYS A 57 4.38 3.94 -3.05
C CYS A 57 5.14 4.69 -1.94
N GLY A 58 6.41 4.35 -1.72
CA GLY A 58 7.26 5.09 -0.79
C GLY A 58 7.41 6.56 -1.19
N GLY A 59 7.62 6.84 -2.48
CA GLY A 59 7.68 8.19 -3.03
C GLY A 59 6.38 8.98 -2.80
N VAL A 60 5.22 8.34 -3.01
CA VAL A 60 3.91 8.97 -2.75
C VAL A 60 3.77 9.36 -1.28
N PHE A 61 4.20 8.53 -0.33
CA PHE A 61 4.15 8.88 1.09
C PHE A 61 5.07 10.06 1.43
N VAL A 62 6.29 10.08 0.89
CA VAL A 62 7.20 11.23 1.06
C VAL A 62 6.60 12.50 0.47
N LEU A 63 6.03 12.42 -0.73
CA LEU A 63 5.39 13.57 -1.37
C LEU A 63 4.14 14.03 -0.62
N LEU A 64 3.33 13.12 -0.08
CA LEU A 64 2.18 13.47 0.77
C LEU A 64 2.64 14.20 2.03
N TYR A 65 3.75 13.77 2.64
CA TYR A 65 4.32 14.49 3.77
C TYR A 65 4.80 15.90 3.40
N LEU A 66 5.49 16.06 2.27
CA LEU A 66 6.05 17.35 1.83
C LEU A 66 4.98 18.33 1.35
N PHE A 67 3.95 17.84 0.65
CA PHE A 67 2.94 18.66 -0.01
C PHE A 67 1.58 18.66 0.69
N ALA A 68 1.49 18.19 1.94
CA ALA A 68 0.21 18.06 2.65
C ALA A 68 -0.61 19.36 2.74
N ASN A 69 0.06 20.52 2.79
CA ASN A 69 -0.61 21.82 2.87
C ASN A 69 -1.20 22.29 1.53
N TYR A 70 -0.96 21.57 0.43
CA TYR A 70 -1.45 21.92 -0.90
C TYR A 70 -2.52 20.94 -1.36
N LEU A 71 -3.77 21.40 -1.38
CA LEU A 71 -4.94 20.56 -1.65
C LEU A 71 -4.86 19.81 -3.00
N ILE A 72 -4.45 20.49 -4.07
CA ILE A 72 -4.41 19.89 -5.41
C ILE A 72 -3.38 18.76 -5.49
N PRO A 73 -2.10 18.95 -5.09
CA PRO A 73 -1.15 17.85 -4.94
C PRO A 73 -1.64 16.69 -4.09
N VAL A 74 -2.26 16.97 -2.93
CA VAL A 74 -2.78 15.91 -2.04
C VAL A 74 -3.82 15.05 -2.74
N ILE A 75 -4.78 15.67 -3.44
CA ILE A 75 -5.81 14.95 -4.18
C ILE A 75 -5.18 14.01 -5.22
N ILE A 76 -4.25 14.54 -6.02
CA ILE A 76 -3.57 13.76 -7.06
C ILE A 76 -2.82 12.58 -6.44
N LEU A 77 -2.05 12.83 -5.37
CA LEU A 77 -1.27 11.81 -4.69
C LEU A 77 -2.14 10.74 -4.02
N ILE A 78 -3.28 11.11 -3.44
CA ILE A 78 -4.23 10.14 -2.88
C ILE A 78 -4.88 9.29 -3.97
N LEU A 79 -5.19 9.86 -5.14
CA LEU A 79 -5.71 9.07 -6.27
C LEU A 79 -4.66 8.10 -6.82
N ILE A 80 -3.40 8.54 -6.92
CA ILE A 80 -2.28 7.65 -7.26
C ILE A 80 -2.15 6.55 -6.20
N PHE A 81 -2.24 6.91 -4.91
CA PHE A 81 -2.24 5.94 -3.83
C PHE A 81 -3.40 4.94 -3.95
N GLY A 82 -4.59 5.36 -4.42
CA GLY A 82 -5.69 4.46 -4.74
C GLY A 82 -5.31 3.41 -5.78
N VAL A 83 -4.69 3.80 -6.89
CA VAL A 83 -4.17 2.85 -7.89
C VAL A 83 -3.17 1.88 -7.26
N LEU A 84 -2.25 2.39 -6.45
CA LEU A 84 -1.25 1.58 -5.78
C LEU A 84 -1.89 0.58 -4.80
N ASP A 85 -2.88 1.00 -4.03
CA ASP A 85 -3.58 0.15 -3.07
C ASP A 85 -4.20 -1.09 -3.75
N GLY A 86 -4.91 -0.86 -4.87
CA GLY A 86 -5.43 -1.96 -5.70
C GLY A 86 -4.35 -2.83 -6.33
N MET A 87 -3.28 -2.23 -6.85
CA MET A 87 -2.12 -2.97 -7.37
C MET A 87 -1.48 -3.85 -6.28
N GLY A 88 -1.35 -3.33 -5.06
CA GLY A 88 -0.76 -4.01 -3.91
C GLY A 88 -1.51 -5.28 -3.56
N TYR A 89 -2.84 -5.22 -3.52
CA TYR A 89 -3.68 -6.41 -3.28
C TYR A 89 -3.44 -7.51 -4.33
N ASN A 90 -3.34 -7.13 -5.60
CA ASN A 90 -3.06 -8.08 -6.68
C ASN A 90 -1.63 -8.67 -6.59
N LEU A 91 -0.62 -7.84 -6.26
CA LEU A 91 0.77 -8.28 -6.07
C LEU A 91 0.89 -9.30 -4.94
N ILE A 92 0.18 -9.06 -3.83
CA ILE A 92 0.20 -9.94 -2.68
C ILE A 92 -0.44 -11.29 -3.02
N GLN A 93 -1.60 -11.30 -3.68
CA GLN A 93 -2.23 -12.55 -4.14
C GLN A 93 -1.34 -13.34 -5.11
N TYR A 94 -0.62 -12.64 -6.00
CA TYR A 94 0.32 -13.28 -6.91
C TYR A 94 1.47 -13.98 -6.17
N ILE A 95 2.03 -13.33 -5.14
CA ILE A 95 3.07 -13.93 -4.28
C ILE A 95 2.51 -15.14 -3.55
N GLU A 96 1.34 -15.02 -2.92
CA GLU A 96 0.67 -16.10 -2.19
C GLU A 96 0.51 -17.36 -3.05
N ALA A 97 -0.02 -17.19 -4.28
CA ALA A 97 -0.21 -18.27 -5.25
C ALA A 97 1.10 -18.90 -5.75
N SER A 98 2.25 -18.31 -5.42
CA SER A 98 3.58 -18.78 -5.82
C SER A 98 4.34 -19.52 -4.71
N VAL A 99 3.92 -19.44 -3.43
CA VAL A 99 4.72 -19.93 -2.28
C VAL A 99 4.43 -21.38 -1.88
N ILE A 100 3.16 -21.82 -1.81
CA ILE A 100 2.81 -23.23 -1.49
C ILE A 100 1.85 -23.77 -2.58
N PRO A 101 2.38 -24.21 -3.73
CA PRO A 101 1.56 -24.68 -4.85
C PRO A 101 0.66 -25.86 -4.48
N ASP A 102 1.15 -26.73 -3.58
CA ASP A 102 0.49 -27.98 -3.21
C ASP A 102 -0.57 -27.83 -2.10
N SER A 103 -0.65 -26.66 -1.45
CA SER A 103 -1.70 -26.36 -0.46
C SER A 103 -2.08 -24.87 -0.46
N PRO A 104 -2.85 -24.43 -1.47
CA PRO A 104 -3.29 -23.03 -1.58
C PRO A 104 -4.12 -22.55 -0.39
N GLU A 105 -4.96 -23.42 0.17
CA GLU A 105 -5.81 -23.10 1.33
C GLU A 105 -4.97 -22.80 2.59
N LEU A 106 -3.87 -23.56 2.80
CA LEU A 106 -2.95 -23.31 3.91
C LEU A 106 -2.19 -22.00 3.70
N ALA A 107 -1.70 -21.74 2.48
CA ALA A 107 -1.02 -20.49 2.14
C ALA A 107 -1.92 -19.28 2.43
N ASN A 108 -3.18 -19.36 2.00
CA ASN A 108 -4.17 -18.32 2.23
C ASN A 108 -4.47 -18.12 3.72
N GLY A 109 -4.67 -19.21 4.47
CA GLY A 109 -4.90 -19.15 5.92
C GLY A 109 -3.75 -18.48 6.68
N ILE A 110 -2.49 -18.81 6.36
CA ILE A 110 -1.31 -18.16 6.94
C ILE A 110 -1.25 -16.70 6.52
N PHE A 111 -1.47 -16.42 5.22
CA PHE A 111 -1.42 -15.08 4.68
C PHE A 111 -2.43 -14.14 5.36
N LEU A 112 -3.71 -14.52 5.42
CA LEU A 112 -4.76 -13.74 6.09
C LEU A 112 -4.46 -13.53 7.58
N SER A 113 -3.90 -14.54 8.26
CA SER A 113 -3.52 -14.42 9.67
C SER A 113 -2.44 -13.36 9.87
N ILE A 114 -1.38 -13.39 9.05
CA ILE A 114 -0.30 -12.39 9.09
C ILE A 114 -0.83 -11.01 8.67
N LEU A 115 -1.67 -10.93 7.63
CA LEU A 115 -2.25 -9.68 7.15
C LEU A 115 -3.08 -9.01 8.25
N ASN A 116 -3.98 -9.74 8.90
CA ASN A 116 -4.82 -9.22 9.97
C ASN A 116 -3.98 -8.78 11.18
N GLY A 117 -2.97 -9.57 11.55
CA GLY A 117 -2.03 -9.20 12.60
C GLY A 117 -1.25 -7.92 12.27
N GLY A 118 -0.78 -7.80 11.03
CA GLY A 118 -0.10 -6.61 10.53
C GLY A 118 -1.00 -5.37 10.49
N ILE A 119 -2.26 -5.53 10.09
CA ILE A 119 -3.26 -4.45 10.12
C ILE A 119 -3.51 -4.00 11.56
N ALA A 120 -3.73 -4.94 12.49
CA ALA A 120 -3.97 -4.63 13.90
C ALA A 120 -2.78 -3.87 14.52
N LEU A 121 -1.56 -4.38 14.34
CA LEU A 121 -0.33 -3.71 14.80
C LEU A 121 -0.15 -2.35 14.11
N GLY A 122 -0.44 -2.26 12.82
CA GLY A 122 -0.31 -1.01 12.07
C GLY A 122 -1.30 0.06 12.51
N ILE A 123 -2.51 -0.33 12.93
CA ILE A 123 -3.49 0.58 13.54
C ILE A 123 -3.01 1.02 14.92
N ASP A 124 -2.54 0.10 15.77
CA ASP A 124 -2.07 0.42 17.12
C ASP A 124 -0.86 1.38 17.10
N ILE A 125 0.17 1.04 16.32
CA ILE A 125 1.35 1.90 16.11
C ILE A 125 0.93 3.23 15.48
N GLY A 126 0.03 3.19 14.50
CA GLY A 126 -0.50 4.39 13.87
C GLY A 126 -1.20 5.31 14.88
N GLY A 127 -2.00 4.76 15.79
CA GLY A 127 -2.71 5.51 16.83
C GLY A 127 -1.74 6.19 17.77
N PHE A 128 -0.77 5.43 18.29
CA PHE A 128 0.30 5.97 19.13
C PHE A 128 1.06 7.13 18.45
N LEU A 129 1.40 6.97 17.16
CA LEU A 129 2.10 8.01 16.41
C LEU A 129 1.24 9.25 16.19
N VAL A 130 -0.04 9.08 15.87
CA VAL A 130 -0.97 10.19 15.66
C VAL A 130 -1.21 10.96 16.96
N ASP A 131 -1.36 10.27 18.08
CA ASP A 131 -1.58 10.88 19.40
C ASP A 131 -0.35 11.67 19.87
N GLY A 132 0.87 11.13 19.65
CA GLY A 132 2.12 11.77 20.12
C GLY A 132 2.74 12.80 19.16
N PHE A 133 2.65 12.55 17.85
CA PHE A 133 3.39 13.31 16.82
C PHE A 133 2.47 13.92 15.74
N GLY A 134 1.16 13.74 15.86
CA GLY A 134 0.17 14.26 14.92
C GLY A 134 -0.01 13.41 13.66
N ILE A 135 -1.04 13.73 12.88
CA ILE A 135 -1.49 12.93 11.73
C ILE A 135 -0.45 12.75 10.62
N MET A 136 0.47 13.71 10.48
CA MET A 136 1.51 13.68 9.44
C MET A 136 2.56 12.57 9.65
N SER A 137 2.73 12.10 10.89
CA SER A 137 3.68 11.05 11.27
C SER A 137 3.41 9.73 10.53
N ILE A 138 2.16 9.46 10.15
CA ILE A 138 1.77 8.22 9.45
C ILE A 138 2.49 8.05 8.11
N PHE A 139 2.82 9.14 7.41
CA PHE A 139 3.47 9.07 6.11
C PHE A 139 4.95 8.73 6.24
N ILE A 140 5.64 9.31 7.23
CA ILE A 140 7.03 8.97 7.55
C ILE A 140 7.10 7.51 8.00
N ALA A 141 6.26 7.11 8.96
CA ALA A 141 6.23 5.74 9.43
C ALA A 141 5.89 4.76 8.30
N GLY A 142 4.89 5.07 7.47
CA GLY A 142 4.54 4.28 6.30
C GLY A 142 5.70 4.13 5.32
N ALA A 143 6.45 5.19 5.05
CA ALA A 143 7.62 5.15 4.18
C ALA A 143 8.75 4.28 4.78
N LEU A 144 8.97 4.35 6.09
CA LEU A 144 9.93 3.51 6.81
C LEU A 144 9.53 2.03 6.77
N PHE A 145 8.26 1.70 7.02
CA PHE A 145 7.77 0.32 6.90
C PHE A 145 7.88 -0.20 5.47
N LEU A 146 7.58 0.62 4.46
CA LEU A 146 7.79 0.26 3.05
C LEU A 146 9.27 0.03 2.73
N LEU A 147 10.18 0.82 3.29
CA LEU A 147 11.62 0.63 3.12
C LEU A 147 12.09 -0.69 3.75
N ILE A 148 11.63 -1.00 4.96
CA ILE A 148 11.92 -2.28 5.62
C ILE A 148 11.39 -3.43 4.76
N ALA A 149 10.13 -3.35 4.32
CA ALA A 149 9.52 -4.35 3.45
C ALA A 149 10.28 -4.49 2.11
N PHE A 150 10.81 -3.39 1.55
CA PHE A 150 11.64 -3.42 0.34
C PHE A 150 12.94 -4.19 0.56
N ILE A 151 13.64 -3.91 1.67
CA ILE A 151 14.91 -4.56 2.02
C ILE A 151 14.67 -6.06 2.22
N MET A 152 13.61 -6.42 2.96
CA MET A 152 13.21 -7.82 3.15
C MET A 152 12.89 -8.50 1.83
N MET A 153 12.16 -7.83 0.95
CA MET A 153 11.81 -8.37 -0.37
C MET A 153 13.06 -8.66 -1.21
N VAL A 154 13.98 -7.70 -1.29
CA VAL A 154 15.25 -7.87 -2.03
C VAL A 154 16.07 -9.02 -1.43
N TYR A 155 16.11 -9.13 -0.10
CA TYR A 155 16.77 -10.22 0.61
C TYR A 155 16.17 -11.58 0.26
N VAL A 156 14.84 -11.71 0.31
CA VAL A 156 14.09 -12.93 -0.04
C VAL A 156 14.34 -13.33 -1.50
N ILE A 157 14.23 -12.39 -2.45
CA ILE A 157 14.47 -12.66 -3.88
C ILE A 157 15.89 -13.17 -4.11
N LYS A 158 16.89 -12.58 -3.45
CA LYS A 158 18.30 -12.97 -3.63
C LYS A 158 18.63 -14.33 -3.01
N ILE A 159 18.05 -14.67 -1.86
CA ILE A 159 18.47 -15.83 -1.06
C ILE A 159 17.60 -17.05 -1.30
N MET A 160 16.28 -16.89 -1.38
CA MET A 160 15.36 -18.03 -1.46
C MET A 160 15.17 -18.58 -2.88
N LYS A 161 15.81 -17.96 -3.89
CA LYS A 161 15.68 -18.34 -5.32
C LYS A 161 14.24 -18.66 -5.74
N ILE A 162 13.25 -17.93 -5.20
CA ILE A 162 11.84 -18.18 -5.53
C ILE A 162 11.69 -18.02 -7.05
N PRO A 163 11.31 -19.08 -7.79
CA PRO A 163 11.08 -18.98 -9.21
C PRO A 163 9.78 -18.19 -9.38
N LEU A 164 9.92 -16.89 -9.58
CA LEU A 164 8.80 -16.09 -10.04
C LEU A 164 8.41 -16.63 -11.42
N LYS A 165 7.14 -17.03 -11.56
CA LYS A 165 6.64 -17.97 -12.58
C LYS A 165 6.84 -17.54 -14.04
N TYR A 166 7.28 -16.30 -14.29
CA TYR A 166 7.34 -15.71 -15.63
C TYR A 166 8.64 -14.92 -15.90
N SER A 167 9.81 -15.50 -15.60
CA SER A 167 11.10 -14.96 -16.07
C SER A 167 11.46 -15.41 -17.48
#